data_AF-A0A4R8AV98-F1
#
_entry.id   AF-A0A4R8AV98-F1
#
_cell.length_a   1.000
_cell.length_b   1.000
_cell.length_c   1.000
_cell.angle_alpha   90.00
_cell.angle_beta   90.00
_cell.angle_gamma   90.00
#
_symmetry.space_group_name_H-M   'P 1'
#
loop_
_entity.id
_entity.type
_entity.pdbx_description
1 polymer ?
#
loop_
_entity_poly.entity_id
_entity_poly.type
_entity_poly.pdbx_seq_one_letter_code
_entity_poly.pdbx_strand_id
1 'polypeptide(L)'
;MSILLIGVGASAHQAWSANIFTTVSDMFPKKAIGSVIGIGGMAGGIGGVLVSKLGGTLFDYYKALGRIQTGYTIMFVLCALAYLLAWFIMKLLVPKYSCISDL
;
A
#
# COMPACT_ATOMS: atom_id res chain seq x y z
N MET A 1 19.40 -7.90 15.39
CA MET A 1 18.81 -6.58 15.07
C MET A 1 17.91 -6.62 13.83
N SER A 2 18.39 -7.13 12.69
CA SER A 2 17.65 -7.11 11.41
C SER A 2 16.31 -7.83 11.42
N ILE A 3 16.20 -8.98 12.10
CA ILE A 3 14.94 -9.76 12.19
C ILE A 3 13.85 -8.98 12.93
N LEU A 4 14.23 -8.22 13.98
CA LEU A 4 13.28 -7.38 14.72
C LEU A 4 12.75 -6.24 13.85
N LEU A 5 13.64 -5.56 13.10
CA LEU A 5 13.23 -4.47 12.20
C LEU A 5 12.32 -4.96 11.08
N ILE A 6 12.64 -6.10 10.48
CA ILE A 6 11.80 -6.72 9.44
C ILE A 6 10.46 -7.15 10.04
N GLY A 7 10.46 -7.75 11.25
CA GLY A 7 9.25 -8.15 11.96
C GLY A 7 8.31 -6.98 12.25
N VAL A 8 8.85 -5.84 12.72
CA VAL A 8 8.08 -4.61 12.94
C VAL A 8 7.54 -4.03 11.63
N GLY A 9 8.35 -4.02 10.57
CA GLY A 9 7.89 -3.56 9.26
C GLY A 9 6.76 -4.42 8.68
N ALA A 10 6.89 -5.74 8.79
CA ALA A 10 5.87 -6.67 8.32
C ALA A 10 4.57 -6.57 9.14
N SER A 11 4.66 -6.42 10.46
CA SER A 11 3.47 -6.25 11.31
C SER A 11 2.76 -4.92 11.03
N ALA A 12 3.51 -3.83 10.86
CA ALA A 12 2.96 -2.54 10.47
C ALA A 12 2.27 -2.60 9.10
N HIS A 13 2.87 -3.31 8.13
CA HIS A 13 2.26 -3.52 6.81
C HIS A 13 0.95 -4.32 6.89
N GLN A 14 0.91 -5.37 7.72
CA GLN A 14 -0.32 -6.16 7.91
C GLN A 14 -1.41 -5.37 8.65
N ALA A 15 -1.04 -4.58 9.67
CA ALA A 15 -1.97 -3.69 10.36
C ALA A 15 -2.60 -2.66 9.40
N TRP A 16 -1.83 -2.15 8.45
CA TRP A 16 -2.33 -1.26 7.39
C TRP A 16 -3.40 -1.95 6.54
N SER A 17 -3.14 -3.16 6.05
CA SER A 17 -4.09 -3.92 5.24
C SER A 17 -5.38 -4.22 5.99
N ALA A 18 -5.28 -4.66 7.26
CA ALA A 18 -6.45 -4.91 8.10
C ALA A 18 -7.33 -3.66 8.29
N ASN A 19 -6.71 -2.50 8.48
CA ASN A 19 -7.42 -1.23 8.64
C ASN A 19 -8.10 -0.76 7.35
N ILE A 20 -7.50 -0.97 6.18
CA ILE A 20 -8.15 -0.63 4.89
C ILE A 20 -9.41 -1.46 4.68
N PHE A 21 -9.36 -2.78 4.89
CA PHE A 21 -10.54 -3.63 4.68
C PHE A 21 -11.68 -3.31 5.64
N THR A 22 -11.36 -3.03 6.91
CA THR A 22 -12.35 -2.64 7.92
C THR A 22 -12.92 -1.24 7.67
N THR A 23 -12.09 -0.28 7.23
CA THR A 23 -12.58 1.05 6.84
C THR A 23 -13.62 0.96 5.73
N VAL A 24 -13.40 0.09 4.73
CA VAL A 24 -14.38 -0.11 3.65
C VAL A 24 -15.67 -0.74 4.16
N SER A 25 -15.60 -1.74 5.05
CA SER A 25 -16.81 -2.36 5.59
C SER A 25 -17.62 -1.42 6.47
N ASP A 26 -16.97 -0.48 7.15
CA ASP A 26 -17.62 0.43 8.09
C ASP A 26 -18.23 1.66 7.39
N MET A 27 -17.72 2.00 6.19
CA MET A 27 -18.10 3.20 5.44
C MET A 27 -19.02 2.96 4.23
N PHE A 28 -19.19 1.71 3.79
CA PHE A 28 -20.03 1.36 2.63
C PHE A 28 -21.13 0.34 3.00
N PRO A 29 -22.34 0.46 2.40
CA PRO A 29 -23.43 -0.46 2.69
C PRO A 29 -23.05 -1.89 2.27
N LYS A 30 -23.53 -2.92 2.99
CA LYS A 30 -23.15 -4.33 2.80
C LYS A 30 -23.18 -4.81 1.34
N LYS A 31 -24.19 -4.36 0.57
CA LYS A 31 -24.34 -4.69 -0.85
C LYS A 31 -23.22 -4.15 -1.75
N ALA A 32 -22.53 -3.08 -1.34
CA ALA A 32 -21.49 -2.41 -2.10
C ALA A 32 -20.06 -2.81 -1.68
N ILE A 33 -19.88 -3.37 -0.47
CA ILE A 33 -18.55 -3.75 0.07
C ILE A 33 -17.77 -4.63 -0.92
N GLY A 34 -18.41 -5.66 -1.46
CA GLY A 34 -17.76 -6.59 -2.41
C GLY A 34 -17.26 -5.89 -3.68
N SER A 35 -18.04 -4.96 -4.23
CA SER A 35 -17.64 -4.17 -5.40
C SER A 35 -16.51 -3.20 -5.10
N VAL A 36 -16.55 -2.52 -3.94
CA VAL A 36 -15.50 -1.57 -3.54
C VAL A 36 -14.18 -2.29 -3.30
N ILE A 37 -14.21 -3.41 -2.57
CA ILE A 37 -13.02 -4.26 -2.37
C ILE A 37 -12.52 -4.82 -3.71
N GLY A 38 -13.42 -5.25 -4.59
CA GLY A 38 -13.05 -5.78 -5.91
C GLY A 38 -12.33 -4.74 -6.79
N ILE A 39 -12.87 -3.52 -6.89
CA ILE A 39 -12.24 -2.43 -7.62
C ILE A 39 -10.90 -2.04 -6.98
N GLY A 40 -10.86 -1.92 -5.66
CA GLY A 40 -9.62 -1.63 -4.92
C GLY A 40 -8.56 -2.72 -5.13
N GLY A 41 -8.95 -3.99 -5.13
CA GLY A 41 -8.09 -5.13 -5.39
C GLY A 41 -7.55 -5.14 -6.82
N MET A 42 -8.37 -4.83 -7.81
CA MET A 42 -7.93 -4.66 -9.21
C MET A 42 -6.91 -3.53 -9.35
N ALA A 43 -7.20 -2.36 -8.75
CA ALA A 43 -6.27 -1.23 -8.76
C ALA A 43 -4.94 -1.58 -8.08
N GLY A 44 -4.99 -2.29 -6.94
CA GLY A 44 -3.83 -2.82 -6.25
C GLY A 44 -3.03 -3.82 -7.09
N GLY A 45 -3.71 -4.72 -7.80
CA GLY A 45 -3.08 -5.69 -8.71
C GLY A 45 -2.36 -5.02 -9.88
N ILE A 46 -3.00 -4.05 -10.54
CA ILE A 46 -2.37 -3.26 -11.61
C ILE A 46 -1.17 -2.48 -11.07
N GLY A 47 -1.32 -1.85 -9.89
CA GLY A 47 -0.21 -1.18 -9.20
C GLY A 47 0.96 -2.13 -8.94
N GLY A 48 0.68 -3.35 -8.47
CA GLY A 48 1.69 -4.38 -8.23
C GLY A 48 2.45 -4.78 -9.50
N VAL A 49 1.75 -4.92 -10.64
CA VAL A 49 2.39 -5.19 -11.93
C VAL A 49 3.31 -4.03 -12.35
N LEU A 50 2.84 -2.79 -12.20
CA LEU A 50 3.63 -1.61 -12.53
C LEU A 50 4.89 -1.50 -11.66
N VAL A 51 4.75 -1.63 -10.35
CA VAL A 51 5.89 -1.60 -9.41
C VAL A 51 6.87 -2.74 -9.69
N SER A 52 6.39 -3.94 -10.04
CA SER A 52 7.27 -5.06 -10.36
C SER A 52 8.08 -4.81 -11.63
N LYS A 53 7.46 -4.27 -12.69
CA LYS A 53 8.17 -3.92 -13.93
C LYS A 53 9.17 -2.79 -13.71
N LEU A 54 8.73 -1.70 -13.07
CA LEU A 54 9.58 -0.52 -12.81
C LEU A 54 10.71 -0.84 -11.84
N GLY A 55 10.44 -1.64 -10.80
CA GLY A 55 11.46 -2.11 -9.86
C GLY A 55 12.50 -2.99 -10.54
N GLY A 56 12.07 -3.91 -11.41
CA GLY A 56 12.99 -4.73 -12.21
C GLY A 56 13.92 -3.89 -13.08
N THR A 57 13.36 -2.98 -13.88
CA THR A 57 14.19 -2.11 -14.76
C THR A 57 15.10 -1.18 -13.96
N LEU A 58 14.65 -0.66 -12.82
CA LEU A 58 15.47 0.15 -11.92
C LEU A 58 16.66 -0.66 -11.39
N PHE A 59 16.43 -1.88 -10.92
CA PHE A 59 17.50 -2.71 -10.40
C PHE A 59 18.49 -3.11 -11.47
N ASP A 60 18.03 -3.46 -12.68
CA ASP A 60 18.92 -3.79 -13.80
C ASP A 60 19.80 -2.60 -14.19
N TYR A 61 19.24 -1.39 -14.24
CA TYR A 61 19.98 -0.16 -14.51
C TYR A 61 21.07 0.11 -13.47
N TYR A 62 20.73 0.11 -12.17
CA TYR A 62 21.71 0.37 -11.11
C TYR A 62 22.70 -0.77 -10.90
N LYS A 63 22.33 -2.00 -11.26
CA LYS A 63 23.23 -3.15 -11.28
C LYS A 63 24.27 -3.00 -12.39
N ALA A 64 23.89 -2.56 -13.58
CA ALA A 64 24.83 -2.30 -14.69
C ALA A 64 25.85 -1.19 -14.35
N LEU A 65 25.45 -0.22 -13.53
CA LEU A 65 26.33 0.84 -13.02
C LEU A 65 27.18 0.43 -11.80
N GLY A 66 27.09 -0.82 -11.33
CA GLY A 66 27.79 -1.30 -10.14
C GLY A 66 27.28 -0.71 -8.81
N ARG A 67 26.13 -0.03 -8.82
CA ARG A 67 25.56 0.72 -7.69
C ARG A 67 24.21 0.17 -7.22
N ILE A 68 24.09 -1.15 -7.13
CA ILE A 68 22.80 -1.82 -6.81
C ILE A 68 22.18 -1.37 -5.48
N GLN A 69 23.01 -1.00 -4.49
CA GLN A 69 22.55 -0.45 -3.21
C GLN A 69 21.72 0.84 -3.38
N THR A 70 22.06 1.67 -4.38
CA THR A 70 21.28 2.87 -4.71
C THR A 70 19.90 2.49 -5.23
N GLY A 71 19.80 1.46 -6.08
CA GLY A 71 18.52 0.92 -6.55
C GLY A 71 17.63 0.44 -5.41
N TYR A 72 18.18 -0.35 -4.47
CA TYR A 72 17.44 -0.79 -3.27
C TYR A 72 16.98 0.39 -2.41
N THR A 73 17.85 1.36 -2.18
CA THR A 73 17.51 2.54 -1.36
C THR A 73 16.34 3.32 -1.97
N ILE A 74 16.35 3.54 -3.29
CA ILE A 74 15.26 4.23 -3.99
C ILE A 74 13.93 3.48 -3.81
N MET A 75 13.94 2.15 -3.98
CA MET A 75 12.72 1.34 -3.81
C MET A 75 12.20 1.35 -2.37
N PHE A 76 13.08 1.26 -1.38
CA PHE A 76 12.67 1.37 0.02
C PHE A 76 12.05 2.72 0.36
N VAL A 77 12.64 3.82 -0.13
CA VAL A 77 12.09 5.17 0.06
C VAL A 77 10.72 5.31 -0.61
N LEU A 78 10.57 4.82 -1.85
CA LEU A 78 9.30 4.84 -2.56
C LEU A 78 8.22 4.07 -1.79
N CYS A 79 8.53 2.86 -1.32
CA CYS A 79 7.60 2.06 -0.53
C CYS A 79 7.21 2.73 0.79
N ALA A 80 8.16 3.35 1.50
CA ALA A 80 7.88 4.07 2.75
C ALA A 80 6.95 5.28 2.53
N LEU A 81 7.21 6.06 1.47
CA LEU A 81 6.39 7.22 1.12
C LEU A 81 4.99 6.84 0.63
N ALA A 82 4.84 5.67 0.00
CA ALA A 82 3.53 5.20 -0.50
C ALA A 82 2.49 5.08 0.63
N TYR A 83 2.86 4.61 1.82
CA TYR A 83 1.94 4.55 2.97
C TYR A 83 1.51 5.94 3.43
N LEU A 84 2.45 6.89 3.51
CA LEU A 84 2.14 8.27 3.89
C LEU A 84 1.24 8.95 2.87
N LEU A 85 1.52 8.75 1.58
CA LEU A 85 0.70 9.28 0.49
C LEU A 85 -0.71 8.68 0.53
N ALA A 86 -0.85 7.37 0.71
CA ALA A 86 -2.14 6.71 0.82
C ALA A 86 -2.94 7.22 2.04
N TRP A 87 -2.28 7.38 3.19
CA TRP A 87 -2.89 7.95 4.39
C TRP A 87 -3.37 9.40 4.16
N PHE A 88 -2.54 10.21 3.51
CA PHE A 88 -2.88 11.59 3.16
C PHE A 88 -4.09 11.65 2.21
N ILE A 89 -4.10 10.82 1.16
CA ILE A 89 -5.22 10.71 0.23
C ILE A 89 -6.50 10.29 0.96
N MET A 90 -6.44 9.31 1.86
CA MET A 90 -7.61 8.89 2.65
C MET A 90 -8.13 10.03 3.53
N LYS A 91 -7.26 10.80 4.18
CA LYS A 91 -7.66 11.96 4.99
C LYS A 91 -8.25 13.11 4.17
N LEU A 92 -7.77 13.31 2.95
CA LEU A 92 -8.33 14.30 2.03
C LEU A 92 -9.71 13.90 1.49
N LEU A 93 -9.88 12.63 1.09
CA LEU A 93 -11.13 12.12 0.52
C LEU A 93 -12.21 11.91 1.60
N VAL A 94 -11.80 11.52 2.80
CA VAL A 94 -12.69 11.24 3.94
C VAL A 94 -12.22 12.06 5.15
N PRO A 95 -12.51 13.36 5.18
CA PRO A 95 -12.09 14.23 6.29
C PRO A 95 -12.90 13.98 7.56
N LYS A 96 -14.16 13.52 7.45
CA LYS A 96 -15.00 13.09 8.57
C LYS A 96 -15.39 11.63 8.39
N TYR A 97 -15.02 10.82 9.38
CA TYR A 97 -15.43 9.43 9.45
C TYR A 97 -16.90 9.33 9.83
N SER A 98 -17.69 8.57 9.06
CA SER A 98 -19.08 8.28 9.36
C SER A 98 -19.29 6.78 9.27
N CYS A 99 -19.41 6.14 10.43
CA CYS A 99 -19.75 4.72 10.50
C CYS A 99 -21.22 4.53 10.08
N ILE A 100 -21.49 3.58 9.20
CA ILE A 100 -22.87 3.26 8.82
C ILE A 100 -23.54 2.56 10.01
N SER A 101 -24.62 3.16 10.49
CA SER A 101 -25.38 2.66 11.66
C SER A 101 -26.57 1.77 11.28
N ASP A 102 -27.01 1.85 10.01
CA ASP A 102 -28.14 1.06 9.49
C ASP A 102 -27.62 -0.17 8.74
N LEU A 103 -27.92 -1.35 9.31
CA LEU A 103 -27.40 -2.66 8.92
C LEU A 103 -28.30 -3.42 7.95
#